data_AF-A0A9E1PQT8-F1
#
_entry.id   AF-A0A9E1PQT8-F1
#
_cell.length_a   1.000
_cell.length_b   1.000
_cell.length_c   1.000
_cell.angle_alpha   90.00
_cell.angle_beta   90.00
_cell.angle_gamma   90.00
#
_symmetry.space_group_name_H-M   'P 1'
#
loop_
_entity.id
_entity.type
_entity.pdbx_description
1 polymer ?
#
loop_
_entity_poly.entity_id
_entity_poly.type
_entity_poly.pdbx_seq_one_letter_code
_entity_poly.pdbx_strand_id
1 'polypeptide(L)' 'MTPMNNPQAASADEMLAYNLWQLEEERVGRERRMALRGRRFFRPLPKGWWKHPFVWALVFTGVFMARDAFASLLVNLLVN' A
#
# COMPACT_ATOMS: atom_id res chain seq x y z
N MET A 1 19.66 61.73 -2.61
CA MET A 1 20.09 60.46 -3.24
C MET A 1 18.84 59.65 -3.49
N THR A 2 18.31 59.68 -4.71
CA THR A 2 17.22 58.80 -5.13
C THR A 2 17.77 57.38 -5.22
N PRO A 3 17.09 56.36 -4.67
CA PRO A 3 17.51 55.00 -4.88
C PRO A 3 17.40 54.73 -6.37
N MET A 4 18.52 54.43 -7.02
CA MET A 4 18.50 53.89 -8.38
C MET A 4 17.76 52.56 -8.29
N ASN A 5 16.51 52.56 -8.75
CA ASN A 5 15.70 51.38 -8.92
C ASN A 5 16.42 50.49 -9.95
N ASN A 6 17.13 49.48 -9.48
CA ASN A 6 17.92 48.60 -10.32
C ASN A 6 16.96 47.57 -10.96
N PRO A 7 16.63 47.70 -12.25
CA PRO A 7 15.59 46.87 -12.88
C PRO A 7 15.93 45.37 -12.86
N GLN A 8 17.23 45.04 -12.78
CA GLN A 8 17.70 43.66 -12.64
C GLN A 8 17.34 43.06 -11.27
N ALA A 9 17.37 43.84 -10.19
CA ALA A 9 17.00 43.37 -8.85
C ALA A 9 15.49 43.06 -8.78
N ALA A 10 14.65 43.94 -9.34
CA ALA A 10 13.22 43.70 -9.43
C ALA A 10 12.88 42.44 -10.25
N SER A 11 13.59 42.21 -11.38
CA SER A 11 13.40 40.99 -12.18
C SER A 11 13.89 39.72 -11.47
N ALA A 12 14.94 39.81 -10.65
CA ALA A 12 15.45 38.68 -9.88
C ALA A 12 14.51 38.30 -8.73
N ASP A 13 13.92 39.28 -8.07
CA ASP A 13 12.93 39.06 -7.01
C ASP A 13 11.62 38.45 -7.56
N GLU A 14 11.19 38.87 -8.76
CA GLU A 14 10.05 38.26 -9.46
C GLU A 14 10.33 36.80 -9.85
N MET A 15 11.52 36.50 -10.37
CA MET A 15 11.92 35.11 -10.65
C MET A 15 12.02 34.27 -9.38
N LEU A 16 12.54 34.84 -8.29
CA LEU A 16 12.61 34.16 -6.99
C LEU A 16 11.20 33.83 -6.47
N ALA A 17 10.28 34.79 -6.52
CA ALA A 17 8.89 34.60 -6.09
C ALA A 17 8.19 33.52 -6.93
N TYR A 18 8.40 33.52 -8.25
CA TYR A 18 7.85 32.50 -9.14
C TYR A 18 8.40 31.09 -8.84
N ASN A 19 9.71 30.98 -8.62
CA ASN A 19 10.34 29.70 -8.28
C ASN A 19 9.87 29.17 -6.93
N LEU A 20 9.72 30.04 -5.93
CA LEU A 20 9.17 29.68 -4.62
C LEU A 20 7.72 29.20 -4.72
N TRP A 21 6.92 29.87 -5.54
CA TRP A 21 5.55 29.47 -5.80
C TRP A 21 5.47 28.08 -6.47
N GLN A 22 6.31 27.81 -7.49
CA GLN A 22 6.38 26.48 -8.11
C GLN A 22 6.80 25.39 -7.11
N LEU A 23 7.79 25.66 -6.25
CA LEU A 23 8.25 24.72 -5.23
C LEU A 23 7.12 24.36 -4.24
N GLU A 24 6.33 25.34 -3.83
CA GLU A 24 5.17 25.12 -2.94
C GLU A 24 4.11 24.26 -3.63
N GLU A 25 3.84 24.51 -4.91
CA GLU A 25 2.85 23.75 -5.68
C GLU A 25 3.27 22.28 -5.89
N GLU A 26 4.56 22.04 -6.16
CA GLU A 26 5.12 20.69 -6.19
C GLU A 26 5.06 19.98 -4.83
N ARG A 27 5.28 20.72 -3.74
CA ARG A 27 5.18 20.19 -2.37
C ARG A 27 3.76 19.76 -2.06
N VAL A 28 2.77 20.61 -2.32
CA VAL A 28 1.34 20.29 -2.12
C VAL A 28 0.93 19.09 -2.99
N GLY A 29 1.40 19.04 -4.24
CA GLY A 29 1.19 17.90 -5.13
C GLY A 29 1.77 16.59 -4.60
N ARG A 30 2.98 16.63 -4.01
CA ARG A 30 3.62 15.47 -3.37
C ARG A 30 2.86 15.01 -2.13
N GLU A 31 2.48 15.93 -1.24
CA GLU A 31 1.74 15.61 -0.02
C GLU A 31 0.38 14.96 -0.33
N ARG A 32 -0.34 15.48 -1.34
CA ARG A 32 -1.59 14.84 -1.83
C ARG A 32 -1.36 13.40 -2.30
N ARG A 33 -0.28 13.15 -3.08
CA ARG A 33 0.04 11.79 -3.57
C ARG A 33 0.41 10.85 -2.43
N MET A 34 1.16 11.33 -1.42
CA MET A 34 1.48 10.53 -0.23
C MET A 34 0.24 10.23 0.61
N ALA A 35 -0.65 11.22 0.80
CA ALA A 35 -1.91 11.03 1.53
C ALA A 35 -2.84 10.01 0.84
N LEU A 36 -2.92 10.04 -0.49
CA LEU A 36 -3.68 9.07 -1.28
C LEU A 36 -3.08 7.65 -1.20
N ARG A 37 -1.74 7.53 -1.23
CA ARG A 37 -1.06 6.24 -1.04
C ARG A 37 -1.30 5.69 0.37
N GLY A 38 -1.13 6.52 1.40
CA GLY A 38 -1.41 6.14 2.79
C GLY A 38 -2.85 5.63 2.97
N ARG A 39 -3.85 6.36 2.44
CA ARG A 39 -5.26 5.92 2.51
C ARG A 39 -5.55 4.59 1.82
N ARG A 40 -4.79 4.23 0.77
CA ARG A 40 -4.99 2.95 0.06
C ARG A 40 -4.40 1.76 0.83
N PHE A 41 -3.27 1.94 1.51
CA PHE A 41 -2.64 0.90 2.34
C PHE A 41 -3.35 0.72 3.69
N PHE A 42 -3.84 1.80 4.30
CA PHE A 42 -4.60 1.76 5.54
C PHE A 42 -6.10 1.56 5.34
N ARG A 43 -6.54 1.13 4.14
CA ARG A 43 -7.94 0.82 3.93
C ARG A 43 -8.26 -0.42 4.77
N PRO A 44 -9.22 -0.36 5.71
CA PRO A 44 -9.55 -1.52 6.53
C PRO A 44 -9.94 -2.66 5.59
N LEU A 45 -9.24 -3.80 5.74
CA LEU A 45 -9.54 -5.02 5.01
C LEU A 45 -11.04 -5.32 5.15
N PRO A 46 -11.74 -5.67 4.06
CA PRO A 46 -13.17 -5.92 4.11
C PRO A 46 -13.48 -6.99 5.17
N LYS A 47 -14.49 -6.70 5.99
CA LYS A 47 -14.92 -7.54 7.11
C LYS A 47 -15.21 -8.95 6.58
N GLY A 48 -14.41 -9.94 6.97
CA GLY A 48 -14.58 -11.33 6.52
C GLY A 48 -13.51 -11.85 5.55
N TRP A 49 -12.55 -11.04 5.11
CA TRP A 49 -11.46 -11.51 4.22
C TRP A 49 -10.66 -12.69 4.82
N TRP A 50 -10.50 -12.70 6.15
CA TRP A 50 -9.83 -13.77 6.90
C TRP A 50 -10.64 -15.07 7.04
N LYS A 51 -11.95 -15.06 6.76
CA LYS A 51 -12.80 -16.27 6.90
C LYS A 51 -12.50 -17.29 5.81
N HIS A 52 -12.28 -16.84 4.58
CA HIS A 52 -12.01 -17.71 3.45
C HIS A 52 -10.75 -18.57 3.63
N PRO A 53 -9.56 -18.02 3.95
CA PRO A 53 -8.36 -18.84 4.13
C PRO A 53 -8.49 -19.82 5.30
N PHE A 54 -9.20 -19.44 6.37
CA PHE A 54 -9.41 -20.32 7.52
C PHE A 54 -10.31 -21.53 7.18
N VAL A 55 -11.40 -21.30 6.43
CA VAL A 55 -12.27 -22.39 5.96
C VAL A 55 -11.51 -23.33 5.04
N TRP A 56 -10.72 -22.80 4.11
CA TRP A 56 -9.86 -23.63 3.25
C TRP A 56 -8.84 -24.43 4.05
N ALA A 57 -8.17 -23.82 5.02
CA ALA A 57 -7.22 -24.52 5.89
C ALA A 57 -7.88 -25.68 6.66
N LEU A 58 -9.09 -25.48 7.18
CA LEU A 58 -9.86 -26.51 7.88
C LEU A 58 -10.19 -27.69 6.95
N VAL A 59 -10.72 -27.38 5.75
CA VAL A 59 -11.08 -28.41 4.75
C VAL A 59 -9.85 -29.20 4.32
N PHE A 60 -8.74 -28.52 4.00
CA PHE A 60 -7.50 -29.20 3.60
C PHE A 60 -6.97 -30.10 4.72
N THR A 61 -6.93 -29.62 5.96
CA THR A 61 -6.47 -30.43 7.10
C THR A 61 -7.33 -31.69 7.27
N GLY A 62 -8.65 -31.56 7.16
CA GLY A 62 -9.57 -32.70 7.22
C GLY A 62 -9.35 -33.71 6.10
N VAL A 63 -9.18 -33.25 4.86
CA VAL A 63 -8.91 -34.12 3.70
C VAL A 63 -7.59 -34.88 3.86
N PHE A 64 -6.53 -34.22 4.34
CA PHE A 64 -5.25 -34.87 4.58
C PHE A 64 -5.33 -35.93 5.69
N MET A 65 -5.96 -35.62 6.83
CA MET A 65 -6.15 -36.61 7.89
C MET A 65 -7.02 -37.79 7.45
N ALA A 66 -8.09 -37.54 6.70
CA ALA A 66 -8.93 -38.60 6.15
C ALA A 66 -8.17 -39.48 5.15
N ARG A 67 -7.31 -38.88 4.31
CA ARG A 67 -6.43 -39.61 3.39
C ARG A 67 -5.44 -40.50 4.15
N ASP A 68 -4.80 -40.00 5.19
CA ASP A 68 -3.82 -40.75 5.96
C ASP A 68 -4.48 -41.89 6.75
N ALA A 69 -5.68 -41.66 7.30
CA ALA A 69 -6.50 -42.70 7.93
C ALA A 69 -6.98 -43.76 6.92
N PHE A 70 -7.33 -43.35 5.70
CA PHE A 70 -7.72 -44.29 4.64
C PHE A 70 -6.54 -45.12 4.15
N ALA A 71 -5.35 -44.51 4.00
CA ALA A 71 -4.14 -45.22 3.63
C ALA A 71 -3.73 -46.25 4.71
N SER A 72 -3.83 -45.90 5.99
CA SER A 72 -3.53 -46.84 7.08
C SER A 72 -4.53 -47.99 7.15
N LEU A 73 -5.82 -47.74 6.90
CA LEU A 73 -6.85 -48.78 6.77
C LEU A 73 -6.58 -49.71 5.59
N LEU A 74 -6.20 -49.16 4.43
CA LEU A 74 -5.83 -49.96 3.25
C LEU A 74 -4.62 -50.86 3.54
N VAL A 75 -3.58 -50.34 4.20
CA VAL A 75 -2.41 -51.14 4.59
C VAL A 75 -2.81 -52.24 5.55
N ASN A 76 -3.61 -51.94 6.58
CA ASN A 76 -4.13 -52.96 7.50
C ASN A 76 -4.96 -54.03 6.78
N LEU A 77 -5.74 -53.65 5.76
CA LEU A 77 -6.56 -54.59 4.99
C LEU A 77 -5.77 -55.39 3.94
N LEU A 78 -4.58 -54.91 3.55
CA LEU A 78 -3.68 -55.59 2.61
C LEU A 78 -2.72 -56.56 3.32
N VAL A 79 -2.32 -56.23 4.56
CA VAL A 79 -1.38 -57.03 5.36
C VAL A 79 -2.08 -58.15 6.12
N ASN A 80 -3.38 -58.01 6.36
CA ASN A 80 -4.22 -58.96 7.11
C ASN A 80 -5.05 -59.82 6.14
#